data_AF-A0A8B3H234-F1
#
_entry.id   AF-A0A8B3H234-F1
#
_cell.length_a   1.000
_cell.length_b   1.000
_cell.length_c   1.000
_cell.angle_alpha   90.00
_cell.angle_beta   90.00
_cell.angle_gamma   90.00
#
_symmetry.space_group_name_H-M   'P 1'
#
loop_
_entity.id
_entity.type
_entity.pdbx_description
1 polymer ?
#
loop_
_entity_poly.entity_id
_entity_poly.type
_entity_poly.pdbx_seq_one_letter_code
_entity_poly.pdbx_strand_id
1 'polypeptide(L)'
;MQHKWLKTALFTGAVALGLVGGQLNHVSAAADTDVPASMTFSQGAFAANTDGAGYMMVRQADGSLNYMISDSFKDSLGNYAYCLESERPMPIGQTGNKGALGSDAQYRLFKYGFNNHPASDQGYWGISGLTDQEAWYATQTVSWILAGNFSWNQIVWQASQSGDFAGGIYAPYGEAAVNRVKAAATKVYNNVMNNSDTANTTMTLAAQGATDVQGYHKFTYTVQSNRAGTAILNFKNQVAGMKVVDANGNAIANNTVTIGQAFSLLIPDSTPTGDLTFDINGNIKAIVPVVYNDAAQKYQDSISLVTGVVKPLLAGNKAKWTRAAGLIKVHKVDQDGQALAGAEFTLTDDLGNK
;
A
#
# COMPACT_ATOMS: atom_id res chain seq x y z
N MET A 1 -54.80 49.79 -16.77
CA MET A 1 -53.77 49.02 -16.02
C MET A 1 -54.20 47.55 -15.93
N GLN A 2 -53.86 46.73 -16.94
CA GLN A 2 -53.86 45.27 -16.84
C GLN A 2 -52.87 44.73 -17.86
N HIS A 3 -51.68 44.33 -17.41
CA HIS A 3 -50.74 43.53 -18.21
C HIS A 3 -50.63 42.15 -17.57
N LYS A 4 -51.13 41.14 -18.30
CA LYS A 4 -50.92 39.72 -18.04
C LYS A 4 -49.46 39.38 -18.36
N TRP A 5 -48.74 38.83 -17.38
CA TRP A 5 -47.42 38.24 -17.58
C TRP A 5 -47.54 36.76 -17.94
N LEU A 6 -46.73 36.37 -18.93
CA LEU A 6 -46.47 35.02 -19.42
C LEU A 6 -46.12 34.05 -18.28
N LYS A 7 -46.73 32.87 -18.29
CA LYS A 7 -46.20 31.68 -17.61
C LYS A 7 -45.48 30.81 -18.64
N THR A 8 -44.16 30.87 -18.63
CA THR A 8 -43.30 29.91 -19.33
C THR A 8 -43.27 28.62 -18.50
N ALA A 9 -43.95 27.58 -18.99
CA ALA A 9 -43.82 26.23 -18.45
C ALA A 9 -42.57 25.58 -19.06
N LEU A 10 -41.48 25.56 -18.28
CA LEU A 10 -40.32 24.71 -18.56
C LEU A 10 -40.68 23.29 -18.12
N PHE A 11 -40.87 22.40 -19.10
CA PHE A 11 -40.86 20.95 -18.87
C PHE A 11 -39.43 20.53 -18.56
N THR A 12 -39.08 20.44 -17.29
CA THR A 12 -37.92 19.67 -16.83
C THR A 12 -38.28 18.19 -16.89
N GLY A 13 -38.00 17.56 -18.03
CA GLY A 13 -37.96 16.11 -18.14
C GLY A 13 -36.81 15.58 -17.28
N ALA A 14 -37.13 15.09 -16.09
CA ALA A 14 -36.19 14.36 -15.25
C ALA A 14 -35.86 13.04 -15.96
N VAL A 15 -34.69 12.97 -16.60
CA VAL A 15 -34.08 11.69 -16.98
C VAL A 15 -33.58 11.07 -15.69
N ALA A 16 -34.23 10.00 -15.27
CA ALA A 16 -33.79 9.17 -14.16
C ALA A 16 -32.41 8.57 -14.50
N LEU A 17 -31.35 9.21 -14.01
CA LEU A 17 -30.03 8.62 -13.93
C LEU A 17 -30.12 7.42 -12.97
N GLY A 18 -30.20 6.23 -13.56
CA GLY A 18 -30.16 4.97 -12.82
C GLY A 18 -28.93 4.95 -11.93
N LEU A 19 -29.17 4.80 -10.62
CA LEU A 19 -28.17 4.47 -9.63
C LEU A 19 -27.41 3.21 -10.08
N VAL A 20 -26.22 3.39 -10.65
CA VAL A 20 -25.30 2.29 -10.89
C VAL A 20 -24.67 1.94 -9.55
N GLY A 21 -25.26 0.97 -8.87
CA GLY A 21 -24.64 0.27 -7.74
C GLY A 21 -23.34 -0.39 -8.23
N GLY A 22 -22.23 0.32 -8.10
CA GLY A 22 -20.89 -0.21 -8.34
C GLY A 22 -20.51 -1.15 -7.21
N GLN A 23 -20.44 -2.44 -7.52
CA GLN A 23 -19.81 -3.44 -6.67
C GLN A 23 -18.37 -2.95 -6.39
N LEU A 24 -18.06 -2.64 -5.13
CA LEU A 24 -16.70 -2.24 -4.73
C LEU A 24 -15.79 -3.45 -4.89
N ASN A 25 -15.09 -3.54 -6.02
CA ASN A 25 -14.03 -4.50 -6.21
C ASN A 25 -12.86 -4.07 -5.30
N HIS A 26 -12.62 -4.86 -4.25
CA HIS A 26 -11.50 -4.67 -3.33
C HIS A 26 -10.55 -5.86 -3.45
N VAL A 27 -9.27 -5.57 -3.65
CA VAL A 27 -8.21 -6.58 -3.60
C VAL A 27 -7.17 -6.17 -2.57
N SER A 28 -6.79 -7.13 -1.74
CA SER A 28 -5.61 -7.08 -0.89
C SER A 28 -4.59 -8.06 -1.45
N ALA A 29 -3.40 -7.59 -1.82
CA ALA A 29 -2.34 -8.45 -2.31
C ALA A 29 -1.13 -8.36 -1.39
N ALA A 30 -0.65 -9.53 -0.95
CA ALA A 30 0.62 -9.69 -0.25
C ALA A 30 1.74 -10.27 -1.16
N ALA A 31 1.39 -10.70 -2.38
CA ALA A 31 2.22 -11.61 -3.16
C ALA A 31 2.34 -11.17 -4.63
N ASP A 32 3.38 -10.37 -4.90
CA ASP A 32 4.39 -10.58 -5.95
C ASP A 32 5.20 -9.29 -5.98
N THR A 33 5.97 -9.09 -4.89
CA THR A 33 6.68 -7.85 -4.71
C THR A 33 8.00 -7.92 -5.46
N ASP A 34 8.20 -7.01 -6.43
CA ASP A 34 9.49 -6.81 -7.10
C ASP A 34 10.51 -6.31 -6.05
N VAL A 35 11.09 -7.23 -5.28
CA VAL A 35 12.14 -7.00 -4.29
C VAL A 35 13.43 -7.71 -4.74
N PRO A 36 14.62 -7.25 -4.32
CA PRO A 36 15.89 -7.83 -4.70
C PRO A 36 15.94 -9.35 -4.45
N ALA A 37 16.47 -10.10 -5.41
CA ALA A 37 16.65 -11.55 -5.30
C ALA A 37 17.78 -11.92 -4.32
N SER A 38 18.65 -10.97 -4.00
CA SER A 38 19.76 -11.14 -3.07
C SER A 38 20.06 -9.82 -2.36
N MET A 39 20.71 -9.91 -1.20
CA MET A 39 21.09 -8.75 -0.41
C MET A 39 22.49 -8.95 0.19
N THR A 40 23.38 -7.98 -0.04
CA THR A 40 24.69 -7.95 0.60
C THR A 40 24.62 -7.10 1.86
N PHE A 41 25.34 -7.52 2.92
CA PHE A 41 25.33 -6.83 4.20
C PHE A 41 26.68 -6.20 4.54
N SER A 42 26.64 -5.03 5.18
CA SER A 42 27.78 -4.24 5.60
C SER A 42 27.70 -3.88 7.08
N GLN A 43 28.84 -3.55 7.69
CA GLN A 43 28.90 -3.13 9.09
C GLN A 43 28.05 -1.88 9.35
N GLY A 44 27.26 -1.91 10.42
CA GLY A 44 26.51 -0.77 10.92
C GLY A 44 27.29 0.05 11.95
N ALA A 45 26.68 1.12 12.47
CA ALA A 45 27.36 2.07 13.35
C ALA A 45 27.37 1.67 14.85
N PHE A 46 26.59 0.67 15.23
CA PHE A 46 26.35 0.28 16.63
C PHE A 46 26.83 -1.13 16.91
N ALA A 47 27.30 -1.33 18.13
CA ALA A 47 27.78 -2.62 18.63
C ALA A 47 27.34 -2.79 20.09
N ALA A 48 26.65 -3.88 20.38
CA ALA A 48 26.25 -4.31 21.73
C ALA A 48 26.94 -5.65 22.04
N ASN A 49 28.26 -5.62 22.04
CA ASN A 49 29.13 -6.78 22.20
C ASN A 49 30.41 -6.44 22.99
N THR A 50 30.44 -5.28 23.65
CA THR A 50 31.67 -4.79 24.28
C THR A 50 32.10 -5.76 25.38
N ASP A 51 33.33 -6.25 25.25
CA ASP A 51 33.93 -7.26 26.12
C ASP A 51 33.11 -8.57 26.23
N GLY A 52 32.27 -8.86 25.22
CA GLY A 52 31.42 -10.05 25.18
C GLY A 52 30.08 -9.89 25.91
N ALA A 53 29.71 -8.68 26.35
CA ALA A 53 28.42 -8.41 26.97
C ALA A 53 27.44 -7.67 26.05
N GLY A 54 26.16 -8.03 26.16
CA GLY A 54 25.02 -7.26 25.67
C GLY A 54 24.31 -6.53 26.81
N TYR A 55 23.20 -5.84 26.50
CA TYR A 55 22.36 -5.19 27.52
C TYR A 55 21.39 -6.15 28.25
N MET A 56 21.34 -7.41 27.83
CA MET A 56 20.52 -8.44 28.44
C MET A 56 21.18 -9.81 28.36
N MET A 57 20.70 -10.71 29.20
CA MET A 57 20.95 -12.14 29.10
C MET A 57 19.66 -12.90 28.79
N VAL A 58 19.79 -14.10 28.26
CA VAL A 58 18.68 -15.05 28.11
C VAL A 58 18.93 -16.26 29.00
N ARG A 59 17.91 -16.63 29.76
CA ARG A 59 17.89 -17.85 30.55
C ARG A 59 17.60 -19.04 29.64
N GLN A 60 18.57 -19.95 29.59
CA GLN A 60 18.47 -21.20 28.86
C GLN A 60 17.67 -22.26 29.65
N ALA A 61 17.31 -23.35 28.99
CA ALA A 61 16.52 -24.43 29.60
C ALA A 61 17.24 -25.12 30.77
N ASP A 62 18.58 -25.13 30.77
CA ASP A 62 19.41 -25.66 31.85
C ASP A 62 19.61 -24.66 33.01
N GLY A 63 18.98 -23.48 32.93
CA GLY A 63 19.08 -22.42 33.93
C GLY A 63 20.28 -21.50 33.77
N SER A 64 21.20 -21.78 32.84
CA SER A 64 22.34 -20.92 32.53
C SER A 64 21.88 -19.58 31.92
N LEU A 65 22.73 -18.57 32.06
CA LEU A 65 22.51 -17.23 31.52
C LEU A 65 23.55 -16.95 30.45
N ASN A 66 23.09 -16.60 29.26
CA ASN A 66 23.95 -16.22 28.14
C ASN A 66 23.74 -14.74 27.80
N TYR A 67 24.83 -13.98 27.71
CA TYR A 67 24.77 -12.61 27.19
C TYR A 67 24.41 -12.63 25.71
N MET A 68 23.47 -11.76 25.35
CA MET A 68 23.01 -11.64 23.97
C MET A 68 23.81 -10.54 23.28
N ILE A 69 24.93 -10.87 22.67
CA ILE A 69 25.72 -9.88 21.93
C ILE A 69 25.16 -9.66 20.51
N SER A 70 25.37 -8.47 19.94
CA SER A 70 25.12 -8.25 18.52
C SER A 70 25.85 -7.00 18.03
N ASP A 71 26.19 -6.99 16.75
CA ASP A 71 26.58 -5.79 16.02
C ASP A 71 25.49 -5.43 15.02
N SER A 72 25.28 -4.13 14.84
CA SER A 72 24.37 -3.63 13.82
C SER A 72 24.99 -3.84 12.44
N PHE A 73 24.14 -4.07 11.45
CA PHE A 73 24.53 -4.21 10.06
C PHE A 73 23.48 -3.58 9.15
N LYS A 74 23.91 -3.19 7.96
CA LYS A 74 23.07 -2.55 6.95
C LYS A 74 23.00 -3.40 5.70
N ASP A 75 21.83 -3.38 5.09
CA ASP A 75 21.63 -3.92 3.76
C ASP A 75 22.31 -3.05 2.69
N SER A 76 22.43 -3.54 1.45
CA SER A 76 23.09 -2.80 0.37
C SER A 76 22.31 -1.56 -0.10
N LEU A 77 21.10 -1.35 0.42
CA LEU A 77 20.29 -0.15 0.21
C LEU A 77 20.54 0.90 1.31
N GLY A 78 21.35 0.58 2.32
CA GLY A 78 21.71 1.45 3.44
C GLY A 78 20.77 1.39 4.64
N ASN A 79 19.76 0.50 4.63
CA ASN A 79 18.84 0.34 5.75
C ASN A 79 19.43 -0.60 6.80
N TYR A 80 19.13 -0.35 8.08
CA TYR A 80 19.44 -1.32 9.13
C TYR A 80 18.60 -2.58 8.97
N ALA A 81 19.27 -3.72 8.97
CA ALA A 81 18.67 -5.04 8.99
C ALA A 81 18.80 -5.66 10.39
N TYR A 82 18.04 -6.72 10.65
CA TYR A 82 18.06 -7.40 11.95
C TYR A 82 18.36 -8.89 11.79
N CYS A 83 19.05 -9.43 12.79
CA CYS A 83 19.35 -10.85 12.94
C CYS A 83 18.09 -11.64 13.30
N LEU A 84 17.94 -12.81 12.68
CA LEU A 84 16.89 -13.78 13.02
C LEU A 84 17.40 -15.01 13.78
N GLU A 85 18.71 -15.16 13.97
CA GLU A 85 19.35 -16.32 14.62
C GLU A 85 20.45 -15.88 15.60
N SER A 86 20.15 -15.81 16.89
CA SER A 86 21.03 -15.26 17.93
C SER A 86 22.35 -16.01 18.14
N GLU A 87 22.38 -17.30 17.78
CA GLU A 87 23.54 -18.18 17.98
C GLU A 87 24.48 -18.23 16.78
N ARG A 88 24.22 -17.41 15.75
CA ARG A 88 25.01 -17.39 14.51
C ARG A 88 25.67 -16.04 14.27
N PRO A 89 26.84 -16.04 13.62
CA PRO A 89 27.57 -14.80 13.36
C PRO A 89 26.84 -13.93 12.32
N MET A 90 27.07 -12.62 12.43
CA MET A 90 26.56 -11.62 11.50
C MET A 90 27.04 -11.85 10.06
N PRO A 91 26.22 -11.55 9.03
CA PRO A 91 26.51 -11.88 7.64
C PRO A 91 27.33 -10.77 6.94
N ILE A 92 28.25 -10.10 7.63
CA ILE A 92 28.99 -8.98 7.06
C ILE A 92 29.89 -9.45 5.91
N GLY A 93 29.81 -8.73 4.79
CA GLY A 93 30.50 -9.10 3.54
C GLY A 93 29.89 -10.32 2.85
N GLN A 94 28.82 -10.90 3.39
CA GLN A 94 28.10 -12.01 2.81
C GLN A 94 26.89 -11.51 2.03
N THR A 95 26.43 -12.35 1.10
CA THR A 95 25.22 -12.09 0.30
C THR A 95 24.20 -13.17 0.63
N GLY A 96 23.08 -12.76 1.22
CA GLY A 96 21.93 -13.64 1.44
C GLY A 96 21.03 -13.69 0.22
N ASN A 97 20.39 -14.85 0.00
CA ASN A 97 19.40 -15.02 -1.06
C ASN A 97 18.00 -14.73 -0.52
N LYS A 98 17.13 -14.14 -1.35
CA LYS A 98 15.74 -13.87 -0.98
C LYS A 98 15.06 -15.17 -0.54
N GLY A 99 14.64 -15.20 0.72
CA GLY A 99 13.78 -16.22 1.29
C GLY A 99 12.32 -15.78 1.23
N ALA A 100 11.61 -15.99 2.33
CA ALA A 100 10.21 -15.59 2.45
C ALA A 100 10.05 -14.07 2.67
N LEU A 101 8.86 -13.56 2.35
CA LEU A 101 8.42 -12.28 2.89
C LEU A 101 8.22 -12.42 4.41
N GLY A 102 8.56 -11.38 5.15
CA GLY A 102 8.32 -11.33 6.58
C GLY A 102 6.84 -11.20 6.92
N SER A 103 6.48 -11.62 8.13
CA SER A 103 5.15 -11.49 8.71
C SER A 103 4.75 -10.04 9.00
N ASP A 104 3.46 -9.80 9.26
CA ASP A 104 2.98 -8.50 9.73
C ASP A 104 3.61 -8.06 11.06
N ALA A 105 3.93 -9.01 11.95
CA ALA A 105 4.66 -8.70 13.18
C ALA A 105 6.08 -8.18 12.88
N GLN A 106 6.76 -8.78 11.91
CA GLN A 106 8.07 -8.30 11.44
C GLN A 106 7.96 -6.97 10.69
N TYR A 107 6.86 -6.69 9.97
CA TYR A 107 6.61 -5.35 9.43
C TYR A 107 6.50 -4.32 10.56
N ARG A 108 5.72 -4.65 11.60
CA ARG A 108 5.56 -3.80 12.78
C ARG A 108 6.86 -3.61 13.56
N LEU A 109 7.77 -4.58 13.56
CA LEU A 109 9.11 -4.42 14.13
C LEU A 109 9.81 -3.21 13.53
N PHE A 110 9.82 -3.07 12.21
CA PHE A 110 10.42 -1.92 11.55
C PHE A 110 9.61 -0.64 11.74
N LYS A 111 8.27 -0.74 11.73
CA LYS A 111 7.37 0.42 11.90
C LYS A 111 7.52 1.07 13.28
N TYR A 112 7.69 0.26 14.32
CA TYR A 112 7.71 0.72 15.72
C TYR A 112 9.09 0.66 16.37
N GLY A 113 10.07 0.09 15.68
CA GLY A 113 11.46 0.03 16.12
C GLY A 113 12.31 1.17 15.59
N PHE A 114 13.61 1.01 15.77
CA PHE A 114 14.63 2.02 15.51
C PHE A 114 14.63 2.56 14.07
N ASN A 115 14.30 1.74 13.07
CA ASN A 115 14.32 2.14 11.66
C ASN A 115 13.37 3.31 11.36
N ASN A 116 12.23 3.38 12.05
CA ASN A 116 11.25 4.45 11.87
C ASN A 116 11.28 5.46 13.02
N HIS A 117 11.81 5.06 14.18
CA HIS A 117 11.91 5.89 15.38
C HIS A 117 13.34 5.89 15.91
N PRO A 118 14.24 6.76 15.39
CA PRO A 118 15.57 6.94 15.99
C PRO A 118 15.45 7.45 17.43
N ALA A 119 16.51 7.36 18.24
CA ALA A 119 16.42 7.75 19.65
C ALA A 119 16.11 9.26 19.81
N SER A 120 16.39 10.08 18.80
CA SER A 120 16.00 11.49 18.76
C SER A 120 14.48 11.71 18.73
N ASP A 121 13.67 10.72 18.37
CA ASP A 121 12.20 10.80 18.41
C ASP A 121 11.68 10.64 19.86
N GLN A 122 11.90 11.69 20.65
CA GLN A 122 11.51 11.71 22.06
C GLN A 122 9.99 11.70 22.26
N GLY A 123 9.22 12.18 21.27
CA GLY A 123 7.76 12.11 21.30
C GLY A 123 7.25 10.68 21.20
N TYR A 124 7.88 9.86 20.36
CA TYR A 124 7.61 8.43 20.34
C TYR A 124 8.16 7.74 21.58
N TRP A 125 9.46 7.83 21.86
CA TRP A 125 10.09 7.00 22.90
C TRP A 125 9.64 7.37 24.32
N GLY A 126 9.72 8.66 24.68
CA GLY A 126 9.50 9.13 26.04
C GLY A 126 10.50 8.57 27.05
N ILE A 127 11.72 8.22 26.61
CA ILE A 127 12.78 7.63 27.43
C ILE A 127 13.97 8.58 27.44
N SER A 128 14.19 9.24 28.58
CA SER A 128 15.29 10.20 28.74
C SER A 128 16.65 9.51 28.62
N GLY A 129 17.55 10.12 27.85
CA GLY A 129 18.93 9.63 27.66
C GLY A 129 19.04 8.36 26.80
N LEU A 130 17.97 7.94 26.12
CA LEU A 130 18.03 6.82 25.18
C LEU A 130 18.99 7.17 24.03
N THR A 131 19.87 6.23 23.70
CA THR A 131 20.80 6.38 22.56
C THR A 131 20.35 5.54 21.36
N ASP A 132 20.85 5.86 20.17
CA ASP A 132 20.55 5.09 18.96
C ASP A 132 21.01 3.63 19.07
N GLN A 133 22.15 3.38 19.71
CA GLN A 133 22.62 2.02 19.99
C GLN A 133 21.64 1.24 20.89
N GLU A 134 21.13 1.88 21.94
CA GLU A 134 20.15 1.27 22.85
C GLU A 134 18.81 1.01 22.15
N ALA A 135 18.33 1.95 21.34
CA ALA A 135 17.09 1.81 20.56
C ALA A 135 17.20 0.73 19.48
N TRP A 136 18.33 0.68 18.77
CA TRP A 136 18.63 -0.38 17.81
C TRP A 136 18.67 -1.75 18.48
N TYR A 137 19.40 -1.89 19.58
CA TYR A 137 19.52 -3.17 20.29
C TYR A 137 18.20 -3.63 20.90
N ALA A 138 17.39 -2.69 21.40
CA ALA A 138 16.02 -2.97 21.82
C ALA A 138 15.16 -3.52 20.68
N THR A 139 15.36 -3.03 19.45
CA THR A 139 14.67 -3.55 18.26
C THR A 139 15.20 -4.93 17.87
N GLN A 140 16.53 -5.15 17.88
CA GLN A 140 17.14 -6.47 17.65
C GLN A 140 16.63 -7.53 18.65
N THR A 141 16.47 -7.14 19.92
CA THR A 141 15.90 -8.00 20.96
C THR A 141 14.53 -8.53 20.55
N VAL A 142 13.63 -7.66 20.07
CA VAL A 142 12.30 -8.06 19.62
C VAL A 142 12.38 -8.90 18.34
N SER A 143 13.34 -8.64 17.45
CA SER A 143 13.56 -9.46 16.25
C SER A 143 13.81 -10.93 16.59
N TRP A 144 14.71 -11.21 17.56
CA TRP A 144 14.99 -12.58 18.01
C TRP A 144 13.78 -13.27 18.64
N ILE A 145 12.94 -12.52 19.37
CA ILE A 145 11.69 -13.06 19.93
C ILE A 145 10.72 -13.43 18.82
N LEU A 146 10.56 -12.58 17.81
CA LEU A 146 9.70 -12.87 16.65
C LEU A 146 10.22 -14.05 15.82
N ALA A 147 11.54 -14.24 15.77
CA ALA A 147 12.17 -15.38 15.14
C ALA A 147 12.14 -16.66 16.01
N GLY A 148 11.57 -16.60 17.22
CA GLY A 148 11.41 -17.75 18.09
C GLY A 148 12.70 -18.25 18.75
N ASN A 149 13.75 -17.41 18.82
CA ASN A 149 15.03 -17.79 19.43
C ASN A 149 14.87 -17.96 20.96
N PHE A 150 14.04 -17.13 21.57
CA PHE A 150 13.63 -17.19 22.97
C PHE A 150 12.35 -16.39 23.19
N SER A 151 11.69 -16.60 24.34
CA SER A 151 10.50 -15.86 24.75
C SER A 151 10.83 -14.65 25.62
N TRP A 152 9.92 -13.68 25.69
CA TRP A 152 10.07 -12.47 26.53
C TRP A 152 10.39 -12.79 28.00
N ASN A 153 9.80 -13.86 28.54
CA ASN A 153 9.98 -14.27 29.94
C ASN A 153 11.34 -14.89 30.24
N GLN A 154 12.11 -15.27 29.22
CA GLN A 154 13.47 -15.78 29.39
C GLN A 154 14.49 -14.66 29.51
N ILE A 155 14.12 -13.41 29.21
CA ILE A 155 15.03 -12.28 29.25
C ILE A 155 15.33 -11.89 30.70
N VAL A 156 16.61 -11.79 31.01
CA VAL A 156 17.13 -11.26 32.27
C VAL A 156 17.74 -9.89 32.01
N TRP A 157 17.08 -8.87 32.53
CA TRP A 157 17.50 -7.47 32.45
C TRP A 157 18.39 -7.14 33.64
N GLN A 158 19.69 -7.29 33.47
CA GLN A 158 20.66 -7.01 34.51
C GLN A 158 21.94 -6.49 33.87
N ALA A 159 22.53 -5.45 34.47
CA ALA A 159 23.89 -5.06 34.12
C ALA A 159 24.88 -6.18 34.45
N SER A 160 25.99 -6.20 33.73
CA SER A 160 27.10 -7.11 34.04
C SER A 160 27.65 -6.87 35.43
N GLN A 161 28.04 -7.96 36.10
CA GLN A 161 28.66 -7.92 37.41
C GLN A 161 30.18 -8.06 37.32
N SER A 162 30.87 -7.65 38.39
CA SER A 162 32.30 -7.87 38.51
C SER A 162 32.59 -9.37 38.57
N GLY A 163 33.45 -9.86 37.67
CA GLY A 163 33.81 -11.27 37.57
C GLY A 163 33.05 -12.07 36.50
N ASP A 164 32.06 -11.46 35.84
CA ASP A 164 31.35 -12.10 34.71
C ASP A 164 32.28 -12.36 33.51
N PHE A 165 33.36 -11.59 33.39
CA PHE A 165 34.34 -11.68 32.31
C PHE A 165 35.75 -11.90 32.86
N ALA A 166 36.52 -12.75 32.18
CA ALA A 166 37.89 -13.05 32.54
C ALA A 166 38.78 -11.78 32.44
N GLY A 167 39.69 -11.60 33.40
CA GLY A 167 40.66 -10.49 33.39
C GLY A 167 40.21 -9.20 34.09
N GLY A 168 39.11 -9.22 34.85
CA GLY A 168 38.65 -8.03 35.61
C GLY A 168 38.02 -6.95 34.74
N ILE A 169 37.69 -7.28 33.49
CA ILE A 169 37.03 -6.40 32.53
C ILE A 169 35.55 -6.31 32.93
N TYR A 170 35.12 -5.10 33.32
CA TYR A 170 33.72 -4.83 33.66
C TYR A 170 32.99 -4.48 32.37
N ALA A 171 31.86 -5.12 32.09
CA ALA A 171 31.14 -4.76 30.87
C ALA A 171 30.57 -3.33 30.98
N PRO A 172 30.57 -2.56 29.88
CA PRO A 172 30.44 -1.11 29.95
C PRO A 172 29.02 -0.62 30.25
N TYR A 173 28.02 -1.49 30.20
CA TYR A 173 26.63 -1.08 30.28
C TYR A 173 26.13 -1.11 31.72
N GLY A 174 26.08 0.07 32.34
CA GLY A 174 25.50 0.24 33.67
C GLY A 174 23.99 0.02 33.70
N GLU A 175 23.46 -0.17 34.91
CA GLU A 175 22.05 -0.45 35.20
C GLU A 175 21.08 0.55 34.55
N ALA A 176 21.47 1.83 34.46
CA ALA A 176 20.66 2.85 33.78
C ALA A 176 20.47 2.57 32.29
N ALA A 177 21.51 2.09 31.60
CA ALA A 177 21.45 1.77 30.17
C ALA A 177 20.61 0.51 29.91
N VAL A 178 20.80 -0.53 30.73
CA VAL A 178 19.96 -1.74 30.70
C VAL A 178 18.49 -1.41 30.90
N ASN A 179 18.15 -0.53 31.85
CA ASN A 179 16.78 -0.11 32.09
C ASN A 179 16.18 0.69 30.92
N ARG A 180 16.96 1.52 30.23
CA ARG A 180 16.52 2.21 29.01
C ARG A 180 16.25 1.23 27.87
N VAL A 181 17.14 0.26 27.64
CA VAL A 181 16.95 -0.79 26.64
C VAL A 181 15.71 -1.62 26.96
N LYS A 182 15.53 -2.05 28.22
CA LYS A 182 14.34 -2.76 28.67
C LYS A 182 13.05 -1.97 28.35
N ALA A 183 13.04 -0.68 28.69
CA ALA A 183 11.89 0.18 28.44
C ALA A 183 11.60 0.32 26.93
N ALA A 184 12.64 0.53 26.12
CA ALA A 184 12.52 0.62 24.66
C ALA A 184 12.04 -0.71 24.06
N ALA A 185 12.63 -1.84 24.44
CA ALA A 185 12.27 -3.17 23.95
C ALA A 185 10.83 -3.51 24.34
N THR A 186 10.40 -3.16 25.56
CA THR A 186 9.02 -3.36 26.03
C THR A 186 8.04 -2.59 25.16
N LYS A 187 8.38 -1.34 24.83
CA LYS A 187 7.55 -0.48 23.97
C LYS A 187 7.43 -1.04 22.55
N VAL A 188 8.55 -1.42 21.94
CA VAL A 188 8.56 -2.05 20.60
C VAL A 188 7.76 -3.34 20.62
N TYR A 189 8.03 -4.25 21.57
CA TYR A 189 7.34 -5.52 21.71
C TYR A 189 5.83 -5.34 21.86
N ASN A 190 5.38 -4.47 22.76
CA ASN A 190 3.96 -4.19 22.95
C ASN A 190 3.31 -3.62 21.69
N ASN A 191 3.99 -2.70 20.98
CA ASN A 191 3.46 -2.18 19.73
C ASN A 191 3.38 -3.23 18.63
N VAL A 192 4.37 -4.12 18.55
CA VAL A 192 4.40 -5.24 17.61
C VAL A 192 3.30 -6.25 17.90
N MET A 193 3.06 -6.59 19.15
CA MET A 193 2.10 -7.64 19.51
C MET A 193 0.65 -7.15 19.53
N ASN A 194 0.41 -5.87 19.86
CA ASN A 194 -0.95 -5.37 20.12
C ASN A 194 -1.54 -4.52 18.97
N ASN A 195 -0.75 -4.05 18.01
CA ASN A 195 -1.29 -3.33 16.84
C ASN A 195 -1.55 -4.28 15.66
N SER A 196 -2.47 -3.87 14.78
CA SER A 196 -2.91 -4.65 13.61
C SER A 196 -2.37 -4.11 12.28
N ASP A 197 -1.35 -3.26 12.31
CA ASP A 197 -0.71 -2.76 11.10
C ASP A 197 -0.11 -3.89 10.27
N THR A 198 -0.29 -3.81 8.95
CA THR A 198 0.16 -4.83 7.99
C THR A 198 0.96 -4.20 6.86
N ALA A 199 1.79 -5.00 6.21
CA ALA A 199 2.48 -4.60 4.98
C ALA A 199 1.58 -4.67 3.73
N ASN A 200 0.33 -5.10 3.89
CA ASN A 200 -0.60 -5.32 2.79
C ASN A 200 -0.84 -4.05 2.00
N THR A 201 -0.86 -4.22 0.68
CA THR A 201 -1.25 -3.16 -0.25
C THR A 201 -2.68 -3.42 -0.68
N THR A 202 -3.54 -2.42 -0.55
CA THR A 202 -4.93 -2.49 -1.00
C THR A 202 -5.10 -1.71 -2.30
N MET A 203 -6.03 -2.14 -3.14
CA MET A 203 -6.48 -1.37 -4.29
C MET A 203 -7.99 -1.51 -4.45
N THR A 204 -8.66 -0.38 -4.68
CA THR A 204 -10.10 -0.33 -4.96
C THR A 204 -10.39 0.65 -6.10
N LEU A 205 -11.52 0.45 -6.76
CA LEU A 205 -12.08 1.42 -7.71
C LEU A 205 -13.30 2.09 -7.06
N ALA A 206 -13.21 3.39 -6.83
CA ALA A 206 -14.34 4.19 -6.38
C ALA A 206 -15.03 4.83 -7.60
N ALA A 207 -16.30 4.50 -7.82
CA ALA A 207 -17.13 5.21 -8.79
C ALA A 207 -17.60 6.55 -8.17
N GLN A 208 -17.31 7.66 -8.83
CA GLN A 208 -17.73 8.99 -8.37
C GLN A 208 -19.07 9.43 -8.96
N GLY A 209 -19.49 8.83 -10.06
CA GLY A 209 -20.78 9.09 -10.69
C GLY A 209 -20.73 9.01 -12.22
N ALA A 210 -21.91 9.10 -12.82
CA ALA A 210 -22.10 9.19 -14.25
C ALA A 210 -22.93 10.44 -14.56
N THR A 211 -22.53 11.19 -15.59
CA THR A 211 -23.19 12.41 -16.03
C THR A 211 -23.10 12.52 -17.54
N ASP A 212 -24.09 13.11 -18.19
CA ASP A 212 -23.97 13.46 -19.60
C ASP A 212 -23.32 14.85 -19.74
N VAL A 213 -22.36 14.96 -20.65
CA VAL A 213 -21.73 16.21 -21.06
C VAL A 213 -21.88 16.35 -22.57
N GLN A 214 -21.68 17.54 -23.12
CA GLN A 214 -21.90 17.78 -24.55
C GLN A 214 -21.14 16.77 -25.43
N GLY A 215 -21.88 15.91 -26.14
CA GLY A 215 -21.36 14.89 -27.04
C GLY A 215 -20.92 13.57 -26.39
N TYR A 216 -21.00 13.41 -25.06
CA TYR A 216 -20.49 12.22 -24.37
C TYR A 216 -21.29 11.84 -23.10
N HIS A 217 -21.46 10.54 -22.88
CA HIS A 217 -21.67 9.98 -21.56
C HIS A 217 -20.33 9.97 -20.79
N LYS A 218 -20.28 10.61 -19.62
CA LYS A 218 -19.08 10.71 -18.77
C LYS A 218 -19.22 9.84 -17.53
N PHE A 219 -18.27 8.93 -17.32
CA PHE A 219 -18.16 8.09 -16.12
C PHE A 219 -16.90 8.47 -15.35
N THR A 220 -17.03 8.90 -14.09
CA THR A 220 -15.90 9.37 -13.28
C THR A 220 -15.53 8.34 -12.21
N TYR A 221 -14.24 8.07 -12.07
CA TYR A 221 -13.70 7.09 -11.15
C TYR A 221 -12.43 7.59 -10.46
N THR A 222 -12.08 6.96 -9.34
CA THR A 222 -10.76 7.06 -8.69
C THR A 222 -10.25 5.68 -8.33
N VAL A 223 -9.01 5.38 -8.69
CA VAL A 223 -8.31 4.22 -8.14
C VAL A 223 -7.73 4.62 -6.79
N GLN A 224 -8.12 3.94 -5.72
CA GLN A 224 -7.64 4.21 -4.36
C GLN A 224 -6.74 3.07 -3.87
N SER A 225 -5.77 3.42 -3.03
CA SER A 225 -4.86 2.49 -2.36
C SER A 225 -4.34 3.13 -1.08
N ASN A 226 -3.89 2.31 -0.13
CA ASN A 226 -3.20 2.75 1.09
C ASN A 226 -1.73 3.15 0.83
N ARG A 227 -1.26 3.08 -0.42
CA ARG A 227 0.08 3.43 -0.86
C ARG A 227 0.04 4.19 -2.19
N ALA A 228 1.10 4.94 -2.47
CA ALA A 228 1.24 5.67 -3.74
C ALA A 228 1.62 4.72 -4.89
N GLY A 229 1.20 5.06 -6.10
CA GLY A 229 1.49 4.28 -7.30
C GLY A 229 0.73 4.77 -8.52
N THR A 230 0.75 3.97 -9.57
CA THR A 230 -0.05 4.17 -10.78
C THR A 230 -0.92 2.94 -11.04
N ALA A 231 -1.86 3.06 -11.96
CA ALA A 231 -2.62 1.94 -12.47
C ALA A 231 -2.87 2.08 -13.97
N ILE A 232 -2.92 0.96 -14.68
CA ILE A 232 -3.15 0.91 -16.12
C ILE A 232 -4.54 0.34 -16.37
N LEU A 233 -5.36 1.08 -17.12
CA LEU A 233 -6.68 0.62 -17.54
C LEU A 233 -6.55 -0.26 -18.79
N ASN A 234 -7.12 -1.46 -18.73
CA ASN A 234 -7.09 -2.45 -19.80
C ASN A 234 -8.51 -2.74 -20.27
N PHE A 235 -8.90 -2.12 -21.38
CA PHE A 235 -10.23 -2.27 -21.96
C PHE A 235 -10.38 -3.61 -22.68
N LYS A 236 -11.44 -4.36 -22.36
CA LYS A 236 -11.74 -5.66 -22.97
C LYS A 236 -12.46 -5.54 -24.30
N ASN A 237 -13.17 -4.43 -24.49
CA ASN A 237 -13.83 -4.07 -25.73
C ASN A 237 -13.50 -2.62 -26.09
N GLN A 238 -13.43 -2.35 -27.39
CA GLN A 238 -13.14 -1.02 -27.92
C GLN A 238 -14.44 -0.28 -28.21
N VAL A 239 -14.54 0.98 -27.80
CA VAL A 239 -15.64 1.88 -28.16
C VAL A 239 -15.05 2.99 -29.02
N ALA A 240 -15.55 3.12 -30.26
CA ALA A 240 -15.07 4.12 -31.20
C ALA A 240 -15.28 5.54 -30.62
N GLY A 241 -14.26 6.39 -30.72
CA GLY A 241 -14.31 7.76 -30.20
C GLY A 241 -14.25 7.89 -28.66
N MET A 242 -14.09 6.79 -27.92
CA MET A 242 -13.89 6.84 -26.48
C MET A 242 -12.62 7.61 -26.10
N LYS A 243 -12.68 8.38 -25.02
CA LYS A 243 -11.53 9.07 -24.42
C LYS A 243 -11.37 8.72 -22.95
N VAL A 244 -10.12 8.67 -22.50
CA VAL A 244 -9.74 8.63 -21.08
C VAL A 244 -9.14 9.98 -20.75
N VAL A 245 -9.72 10.70 -19.80
CA VAL A 245 -9.30 12.06 -19.43
C VAL A 245 -9.06 12.22 -17.93
N ASP A 246 -8.20 13.16 -17.56
CA ASP A 246 -7.96 13.55 -16.17
C ASP A 246 -9.10 14.44 -15.63
N ALA A 247 -8.98 14.88 -14.38
CA ALA A 247 -9.95 15.77 -13.74
C ALA A 247 -10.11 17.13 -14.46
N ASN A 248 -9.11 17.57 -15.21
CA ASN A 248 -9.12 18.81 -15.98
C ASN A 248 -9.62 18.61 -17.42
N GLY A 249 -9.91 17.37 -17.83
CA GLY A 249 -10.34 17.03 -19.19
C GLY A 249 -9.19 16.79 -20.17
N ASN A 250 -7.93 16.77 -19.73
CA ASN A 250 -6.80 16.45 -20.59
C ASN A 250 -6.73 14.95 -20.86
N ALA A 251 -6.31 14.56 -22.05
CA ALA A 251 -6.14 13.15 -22.40
C ALA A 251 -5.08 12.48 -21.51
N ILE A 252 -5.41 11.30 -20.98
CA ILE A 252 -4.47 10.47 -20.22
C ILE A 252 -3.65 9.62 -21.18
N ALA A 253 -2.32 9.76 -21.13
CA ALA A 253 -1.41 8.97 -21.95
C ALA A 253 -1.38 7.50 -21.52
N ASN A 254 -1.32 6.59 -22.50
CA ASN A 254 -1.15 5.14 -22.28
C ASN A 254 -2.13 4.52 -21.28
N ASN A 255 -3.33 5.12 -21.12
CA ASN A 255 -4.34 4.70 -20.15
C ASN A 255 -3.81 4.54 -18.70
N THR A 256 -2.77 5.29 -18.35
CA THR A 256 -2.09 5.19 -17.06
C THR A 256 -2.61 6.29 -16.14
N VAL A 257 -3.27 5.91 -15.05
CA VAL A 257 -3.80 6.82 -14.04
C VAL A 257 -2.92 6.84 -12.79
N THR A 258 -2.84 7.99 -12.14
CA THR A 258 -2.18 8.12 -10.84
C THR A 258 -3.15 7.74 -9.74
N ILE A 259 -2.71 6.92 -8.78
CA ILE A 259 -3.54 6.54 -7.63
C ILE A 259 -3.96 7.77 -6.83
N GLY A 260 -5.22 7.79 -6.41
CA GLY A 260 -5.84 8.90 -5.68
C GLY A 260 -6.31 10.06 -6.57
N GLN A 261 -5.97 10.07 -7.86
CA GLN A 261 -6.46 11.07 -8.81
C GLN A 261 -7.70 10.56 -9.54
N ALA A 262 -8.65 11.47 -9.78
CA ALA A 262 -9.84 11.16 -10.55
C ALA A 262 -9.51 11.07 -12.05
N PHE A 263 -10.15 10.14 -12.74
CA PHE A 263 -10.16 10.05 -14.20
C PHE A 263 -11.59 9.88 -14.69
N SER A 264 -11.83 10.16 -15.95
CA SER A 264 -13.13 9.96 -16.58
C SER A 264 -13.02 9.19 -17.88
N LEU A 265 -13.98 8.30 -18.11
CA LEU A 265 -14.25 7.66 -19.39
C LEU A 265 -15.32 8.48 -20.10
N LEU A 266 -15.03 8.96 -21.30
CA LEU A 266 -15.97 9.67 -22.15
C LEU A 266 -16.38 8.76 -23.30
N ILE A 267 -17.66 8.41 -23.36
CA ILE A 267 -18.25 7.58 -24.42
C ILE A 267 -19.13 8.47 -25.30
N PRO A 268 -18.93 8.55 -26.62
CA PRO A 268 -19.76 9.40 -27.47
C PRO A 268 -21.26 9.10 -27.29
N ASP A 269 -22.10 10.12 -27.18
CA ASP A 269 -23.56 9.97 -26.98
C ASP A 269 -24.29 9.34 -28.18
N SER A 270 -23.66 9.34 -29.35
CA SER A 270 -24.10 8.63 -30.55
C SER A 270 -23.87 7.12 -30.50
N THR A 271 -23.08 6.63 -29.53
CA THR A 271 -22.76 5.20 -29.37
C THR A 271 -24.03 4.41 -29.05
N PRO A 272 -24.33 3.30 -29.75
CA PRO A 272 -25.44 2.42 -29.39
C PRO A 272 -25.40 2.00 -27.93
N THR A 273 -26.57 1.83 -27.30
CA THR A 273 -26.72 1.33 -25.92
C THR A 273 -25.85 0.10 -25.69
N GLY A 274 -25.07 0.09 -24.61
CA GLY A 274 -24.12 -0.98 -24.33
C GLY A 274 -23.31 -0.80 -23.05
N ASP A 275 -22.26 -1.61 -22.94
CA ASP A 275 -21.31 -1.54 -21.84
C ASP A 275 -19.84 -1.62 -22.30
N LEU A 276 -18.98 -0.99 -21.52
CA LEU A 276 -17.53 -1.07 -21.61
C LEU A 276 -17.04 -1.86 -20.39
N THR A 277 -16.34 -2.96 -20.65
CA THR A 277 -15.69 -3.75 -19.61
C THR A 277 -14.19 -3.46 -19.60
N PHE A 278 -13.62 -3.26 -18.41
CA PHE A 278 -12.19 -2.98 -18.26
C PHE A 278 -11.62 -3.53 -16.95
N ASP A 279 -10.35 -3.91 -17.03
CA ASP A 279 -9.53 -4.30 -15.89
C ASP A 279 -8.61 -3.15 -15.48
N ILE A 280 -8.19 -3.12 -14.22
CA ILE A 280 -7.22 -2.16 -13.70
C ILE A 280 -6.04 -2.93 -13.12
N ASN A 281 -4.86 -2.76 -13.72
CA ASN A 281 -3.61 -3.32 -13.23
C ASN A 281 -2.85 -2.26 -12.44
N GLY A 282 -2.69 -2.47 -11.14
CA GLY A 282 -1.94 -1.59 -10.27
C GLY A 282 -0.43 -1.72 -10.45
N ASN A 283 0.28 -0.66 -10.13
CA ASN A 283 1.73 -0.62 -9.96
C ASN A 283 2.00 0.24 -8.71
N ILE A 284 1.97 -0.41 -7.56
CA ILE A 284 1.87 0.27 -6.26
C ILE A 284 3.15 0.03 -5.46
N LYS A 285 3.72 1.10 -4.92
CA LYS A 285 4.89 1.00 -4.04
C LYS A 285 4.49 0.27 -2.76
N ALA A 286 5.18 -0.82 -2.46
CA ALA A 286 5.01 -1.57 -1.23
C ALA A 286 6.31 -1.53 -0.41
N ILE A 287 6.17 -1.42 0.90
CA ILE A 287 7.29 -1.50 1.83
C ILE A 287 7.08 -2.78 2.63
N VAL A 288 7.90 -3.78 2.37
CA VAL A 288 7.72 -5.14 2.90
C VAL A 288 8.98 -5.61 3.62
N PRO A 289 8.85 -6.33 4.74
CA PRO A 289 9.97 -7.04 5.32
C PRO A 289 10.31 -8.25 4.43
N VAL A 290 11.59 -8.48 4.18
CA VAL A 290 12.08 -9.61 3.38
C VAL A 290 13.16 -10.32 4.16
N VAL A 291 13.04 -11.64 4.28
CA VAL A 291 14.08 -12.49 4.85
C VAL A 291 15.09 -12.83 3.77
N TYR A 292 16.37 -12.70 4.09
CA TYR A 292 17.50 -13.13 3.26
C TYR A 292 18.25 -14.23 3.99
N ASN A 293 18.32 -15.39 3.34
CA ASN A 293 18.85 -16.61 3.94
C ASN A 293 20.32 -16.80 3.55
N ASP A 294 21.11 -17.31 4.48
CA ASP A 294 22.42 -17.90 4.14
C ASP A 294 22.24 -19.37 3.76
N ALA A 295 22.40 -19.68 2.48
CA ALA A 295 22.25 -21.06 1.99
C ALA A 295 23.26 -22.04 2.63
N ALA A 296 24.42 -21.54 3.05
CA ALA A 296 25.44 -22.35 3.72
C ALA A 296 25.16 -22.53 5.22
N GLN A 297 24.18 -21.80 5.79
CA GLN A 297 23.83 -21.82 7.21
C GLN A 297 25.03 -21.56 8.14
N LYS A 298 26.00 -20.80 7.66
CA LYS A 298 27.21 -20.41 8.40
C LYS A 298 26.99 -19.09 9.13
N TYR A 299 26.20 -18.21 8.55
CA TYR A 299 25.83 -16.91 9.10
C TYR A 299 24.34 -16.87 9.42
N GLN A 300 23.95 -15.92 10.26
CA GLN A 300 22.55 -15.72 10.63
C GLN A 300 21.71 -15.32 9.41
N ASP A 301 20.49 -15.85 9.31
CA ASP A 301 19.47 -15.27 8.45
C ASP A 301 19.13 -13.84 8.91
N SER A 302 18.79 -12.99 7.94
CA SER A 302 18.61 -11.56 8.17
C SER A 302 17.31 -11.05 7.58
N ILE A 303 16.71 -10.06 8.23
CA ILE A 303 15.50 -9.40 7.73
C ILE A 303 15.77 -7.94 7.43
N SER A 304 15.34 -7.49 6.25
CA SER A 304 15.42 -6.09 5.80
C SER A 304 14.05 -5.56 5.42
N LEU A 305 13.82 -4.28 5.66
CA LEU A 305 12.65 -3.58 5.14
C LEU A 305 12.98 -3.02 3.75
N VAL A 306 12.30 -3.52 2.73
CA VAL A 306 12.60 -3.19 1.33
C VAL A 306 11.40 -2.52 0.67
N THR A 307 11.69 -1.50 -0.14
CA THR A 307 10.70 -0.95 -1.07
C THR A 307 10.66 -1.81 -2.33
N GLY A 308 9.51 -2.35 -2.65
CA GLY A 308 9.24 -3.01 -3.92
C GLY A 308 7.93 -2.55 -4.54
N VAL A 309 7.40 -3.34 -5.47
CA VAL A 309 6.18 -3.02 -6.22
C VAL A 309 5.21 -4.19 -6.15
N VAL A 310 3.95 -3.93 -5.81
CA VAL A 310 2.85 -4.90 -5.88
C VAL A 310 1.96 -4.54 -7.07
N LYS A 311 1.53 -5.57 -7.82
CA LYS A 311 0.73 -5.43 -9.05
C LYS A 311 -0.66 -6.04 -8.90
N PRO A 312 -1.55 -5.46 -8.07
CA PRO A 312 -2.90 -5.99 -7.89
C PRO A 312 -3.75 -5.82 -9.15
N LEU A 313 -4.73 -6.70 -9.34
CA LEU A 313 -5.67 -6.66 -10.47
C LEU A 313 -7.10 -6.45 -9.96
N LEU A 314 -7.77 -5.39 -10.43
CA LEU A 314 -9.22 -5.24 -10.30
C LEU A 314 -9.87 -5.60 -11.64
N ALA A 315 -10.42 -6.80 -11.75
CA ALA A 315 -10.97 -7.31 -13.00
C ALA A 315 -12.47 -7.00 -13.16
N GLY A 316 -12.92 -6.91 -14.41
CA GLY A 316 -14.34 -6.95 -14.76
C GLY A 316 -15.15 -5.71 -14.39
N ASN A 317 -14.52 -4.54 -14.27
CA ASN A 317 -15.21 -3.28 -14.01
C ASN A 317 -16.04 -2.88 -15.24
N LYS A 318 -17.20 -2.24 -15.04
CA LYS A 318 -18.12 -1.89 -16.13
C LYS A 318 -18.59 -0.45 -16.08
N ALA A 319 -18.64 0.19 -17.25
CA ALA A 319 -19.38 1.42 -17.51
C ALA A 319 -20.53 1.12 -18.47
N LYS A 320 -21.77 1.47 -18.11
CA LYS A 320 -22.97 1.18 -18.91
C LYS A 320 -23.65 2.47 -19.32
N TRP A 321 -24.03 2.59 -20.58
CA TRP A 321 -24.77 3.74 -21.10
C TRP A 321 -25.99 3.29 -21.91
N THR A 322 -26.95 4.19 -21.98
CA THR A 322 -28.11 4.06 -22.86
C THR A 322 -28.08 5.20 -23.84
N ARG A 323 -28.10 4.89 -25.14
CA ARG A 323 -28.20 5.90 -26.18
C ARG A 323 -29.49 6.68 -25.97
N ALA A 324 -29.39 8.01 -25.92
CA ALA A 324 -30.58 8.85 -25.81
C ALA A 324 -31.49 8.62 -27.03
N ALA A 325 -32.76 8.30 -26.77
CA ALA A 325 -33.77 8.24 -27.82
C ALA A 325 -34.38 9.64 -28.00
N GLY A 326 -34.29 10.18 -29.22
CA GLY A 326 -34.97 11.40 -29.60
C GLY A 326 -36.40 11.12 -30.06
N LEU A 327 -37.29 12.11 -29.92
CA LEU A 327 -38.63 12.07 -30.51
C LEU A 327 -38.67 12.99 -31.73
N ILE A 328 -38.91 12.42 -32.91
CA ILE A 328 -39.21 13.19 -34.11
C ILE A 328 -40.73 13.35 -34.20
N LYS A 329 -41.22 14.58 -34.18
CA LYS A 329 -42.62 14.92 -34.47
C LYS A 329 -42.72 15.60 -35.82
N VAL A 330 -43.46 14.98 -36.74
CA VAL A 330 -43.78 15.56 -38.04
C VAL A 330 -45.16 16.23 -37.96
N HIS A 331 -45.20 17.54 -38.18
CA HIS A 331 -46.44 18.30 -38.28
C HIS A 331 -46.70 18.63 -39.75
N LYS A 332 -47.64 17.92 -40.39
CA LYS A 332 -48.01 18.18 -41.78
C LYS A 332 -49.25 19.07 -41.85
N VAL A 333 -49.11 20.21 -42.51
CA VAL A 333 -50.20 21.17 -42.76
C VAL A 333 -50.38 21.46 -44.27
N ASP A 334 -51.57 21.94 -44.64
CA ASP A 334 -51.86 22.47 -45.98
C ASP A 334 -51.45 23.95 -46.13
N GLN A 335 -51.80 24.57 -47.26
CA GLN A 335 -51.49 25.99 -47.55
C GLN A 335 -52.19 26.98 -46.61
N ASP A 336 -53.25 26.55 -45.93
CA ASP A 336 -54.07 27.35 -45.03
C ASP A 336 -53.71 27.07 -43.55
N GLY A 337 -52.71 26.21 -43.30
CA GLY A 337 -52.20 25.86 -41.97
C GLY A 337 -53.01 24.76 -41.26
N GLN A 338 -53.94 24.08 -41.93
CA GLN A 338 -54.73 23.00 -41.35
C GLN A 338 -54.00 21.66 -41.40
N ALA A 339 -54.20 20.84 -40.37
CA ALA A 339 -53.57 19.53 -40.28
C ALA A 339 -54.03 18.58 -41.40
N LEU A 340 -53.09 17.94 -42.08
CA LEU A 340 -53.37 16.98 -43.16
C LEU A 340 -53.18 15.53 -42.69
N ALA A 341 -54.19 14.69 -42.96
CA ALA A 341 -54.16 13.26 -42.71
C ALA A 341 -53.75 12.46 -43.96
N GLY A 342 -53.23 11.24 -43.77
CA GLY A 342 -52.93 10.31 -44.86
C GLY A 342 -51.60 10.52 -45.59
N ALA A 343 -50.75 11.45 -45.14
CA ALA A 343 -49.40 11.59 -45.66
C ALA A 343 -48.49 10.48 -45.12
N GLU A 344 -47.80 9.78 -46.03
CA GLU A 344 -46.82 8.76 -45.68
C GLU A 344 -45.41 9.37 -45.63
N PHE A 345 -44.71 9.12 -44.53
CA PHE A 345 -43.32 9.48 -44.35
C PHE A 345 -42.52 8.22 -44.04
N THR A 346 -41.35 8.11 -44.64
CA THR A 346 -40.34 7.14 -44.22
C THR A 346 -39.24 7.91 -43.52
N LEU A 347 -38.97 7.59 -42.26
CA LEU A 347 -37.77 8.04 -41.56
C LEU A 347 -36.64 7.08 -41.93
N THR A 348 -35.48 7.62 -42.28
CA THR A 348 -34.27 6.84 -42.53
C THR A 348 -33.07 7.46 -41.82
N ASP A 349 -32.04 6.66 -41.54
CA ASP A 349 -30.73 7.15 -41.13
C ASP A 349 -29.93 7.76 -42.31
N ASP A 350 -28.72 8.26 -42.03
CA ASP A 350 -27.81 8.86 -43.03
C ASP A 350 -27.32 7.85 -44.08
N LEU A 351 -27.55 6.55 -43.88
CA LEU A 351 -27.22 5.47 -44.80
C LEU A 351 -28.46 4.98 -45.57
N GLY A 352 -29.64 5.58 -45.36
CA GLY A 352 -30.89 5.21 -46.01
C GLY A 352 -31.58 3.97 -45.40
N ASN A 353 -31.13 3.50 -44.24
CA ASN A 353 -31.79 2.40 -43.53
C ASN A 353 -33.02 2.93 -42.79
N LYS A 354 -34.11 2.15 -42.79
CA LYS A 354 -35.35 2.46 -42.07
C LYS A 354 -35.25 2.22 -40.57
#